data_AF-A0A923MLG2-F1
#
_entry.id   AF-A0A923MLG2-F1
#
_cell.length_a   1.000
_cell.length_b   1.000
_cell.length_c   1.000
_cell.angle_alpha   90.00
_cell.angle_beta   90.00
_cell.angle_gamma   90.00
#
_symmetry.space_group_name_H-M   'P 1'
#
loop_
_entity.id
_entity.type
_entity.pdbx_description
1 polymer ?
#
loop_
_entity_poly.entity_id
_entity_poly.type
_entity_poly.pdbx_seq_one_letter_code
_entity_poly.pdbx_strand_id
1 'polypeptide(L)'
;MLAQYMEKDGPKEGRHWSLESINSQIAMADAKLDRFDALCIAMEDVEEIMGDLDSLVTTGDANQTTAMMIRERISRVEDATGLSAVIPSMEDHGDDMVAYHQISMEAVSGLWNRIKQAYVSEFQTFWDGMSTLFGGYRRWGLKQQAKVHALRQEWADKKPQLNEQRHKGSLAGQTVFMAFTLNGHMSKDPVGDMANDLKATRDMTQNYPKNLAVYVEKVRSIINGGKYDSDQAFKASVLQKLGQLEHPSTILKSDIIGKGNVLLCNRGLEIKKGRAVKPVSQDAEYKRLADLSVQTYVKEFIFTWSMLNGGIIEDFHLSTQDVDKLLDLTEEYNKCLVNCMETFRPLQKAMKGLADFAKKNVDTDHLNPANRAAFKQLISFTRGMTRYAKTPYRVEIGRVQTVAIAARIIASRTIATAK
;
A
#
# COMPACT_ATOMS: atom_id res chain seq x y z
N MET A 1 -22.88 -20.52 -14.89
CA MET A 1 -21.95 -19.45 -15.30
C MET A 1 -21.01 -18.92 -14.19
N LEU A 2 -21.12 -19.36 -12.93
CA LEU A 2 -20.11 -19.09 -11.87
C LEU A 2 -19.03 -20.18 -11.74
N ALA A 3 -19.28 -21.39 -12.28
CA ALA A 3 -18.32 -22.51 -12.26
C ALA A 3 -17.19 -22.39 -13.29
N GLN A 4 -17.40 -21.73 -14.43
CA GLN A 4 -16.40 -21.63 -15.51
C GLN A 4 -15.22 -20.69 -15.21
N TYR A 5 -15.29 -19.89 -14.13
CA TYR A 5 -14.15 -19.09 -13.64
C TYR A 5 -13.45 -19.70 -12.42
N MET A 6 -13.95 -20.81 -11.87
CA MET A 6 -13.25 -21.59 -10.84
C MET A 6 -12.26 -22.60 -11.44
N GLU A 7 -12.46 -23.03 -12.69
CA GLU A 7 -11.62 -24.05 -13.34
C GLU A 7 -10.33 -23.52 -13.97
N LYS A 8 -10.20 -22.23 -14.29
CA LYS A 8 -8.96 -21.72 -14.93
C LYS A 8 -7.76 -21.59 -13.98
N ASP A 9 -8.00 -21.54 -12.66
CA ASP A 9 -6.98 -21.44 -11.62
C ASP A 9 -7.16 -22.50 -10.51
N GLY A 10 -7.83 -23.62 -10.82
CA GLY A 10 -7.61 -24.85 -10.07
C GLY A 10 -6.13 -25.22 -10.13
N PRO A 11 -5.55 -25.89 -9.11
CA PRO A 11 -4.18 -26.36 -9.20
C PRO A 11 -4.09 -27.27 -10.43
N LYS A 12 -3.50 -26.77 -11.53
CA LYS A 12 -3.13 -27.61 -12.65
C LYS A 12 -2.25 -28.72 -12.08
N GLU A 13 -2.71 -29.96 -12.19
CA GLU A 13 -1.91 -31.14 -11.86
C GLU A 13 -0.52 -30.96 -12.50
N GLY A 14 0.53 -30.94 -11.67
CA GLY A 14 1.90 -30.78 -12.11
C GLY A 14 2.60 -29.44 -11.79
N ARG A 15 1.94 -28.39 -11.28
CA ARG A 15 2.65 -27.22 -10.71
C ARG A 15 2.64 -27.25 -9.19
N HIS A 16 3.59 -27.98 -8.61
CA HIS A 16 3.91 -27.83 -7.19
C HIS A 16 4.62 -26.49 -6.96
N TRP A 17 3.91 -25.52 -6.39
CA TRP A 17 4.49 -24.27 -5.93
C TRP A 17 5.26 -24.52 -4.62
N SER A 18 6.59 -24.49 -4.69
CA SER A 18 7.42 -24.48 -3.49
C SER A 18 7.19 -23.18 -2.69
N LEU A 19 7.45 -23.20 -1.38
CA LEU A 19 7.37 -21.97 -0.56
C LEU A 19 8.34 -20.90 -1.06
N GLU A 20 9.52 -21.33 -1.50
CA GLU A 20 10.56 -20.48 -2.08
C GLU A 20 10.09 -19.78 -3.36
N SER A 21 9.43 -20.53 -4.26
CA SER A 21 8.85 -19.96 -5.48
C SER A 21 7.77 -18.92 -5.17
N ILE A 22 6.91 -19.17 -4.18
CA ILE A 22 5.88 -18.22 -3.74
C ILE A 22 6.53 -16.94 -3.18
N ASN A 23 7.54 -17.08 -2.32
CA ASN A 23 8.23 -15.94 -1.72
C ASN A 23 8.99 -15.09 -2.75
N SER A 24 9.62 -15.72 -3.74
CA SER A 24 10.28 -15.02 -4.85
C SER A 24 9.28 -14.18 -5.66
N GLN A 25 8.09 -14.72 -5.96
CA GLN A 25 7.04 -13.96 -6.64
C GLN A 25 6.51 -12.78 -5.83
N ILE A 26 6.38 -12.95 -4.51
CA ILE A 26 5.99 -11.88 -3.58
C ILE A 26 7.02 -10.75 -3.65
N ALA A 27 8.32 -11.07 -3.53
CA ALA A 27 9.39 -10.08 -3.56
C ALA A 27 9.49 -9.35 -4.92
N MET A 28 9.33 -10.06 -6.03
CA MET A 28 9.31 -9.44 -7.36
C MET A 28 8.12 -8.51 -7.54
N ALA A 29 6.94 -8.88 -7.03
CA ALA A 29 5.77 -8.01 -7.06
C ALA A 29 6.02 -6.76 -6.22
N ASP A 30 6.55 -6.92 -5.00
CA ASP A 30 6.88 -5.82 -4.09
C ASP A 30 7.80 -4.76 -4.74
N ALA A 31 8.88 -5.19 -5.42
CA ALA A 31 9.80 -4.28 -6.11
C ALA A 31 9.11 -3.46 -7.21
N LYS A 32 8.18 -4.05 -7.96
CA LYS A 32 7.40 -3.33 -8.99
C LYS A 32 6.49 -2.27 -8.39
N LEU A 33 5.89 -2.55 -7.24
CA LEU A 33 5.02 -1.59 -6.57
C LEU A 33 5.81 -0.38 -6.07
N ASP A 34 7.03 -0.58 -5.59
CA ASP A 34 7.87 0.51 -5.06
C ASP A 34 8.40 1.39 -6.20
N ARG A 35 8.70 0.80 -7.36
CA ARG A 35 8.99 1.54 -8.59
C ARG A 35 7.82 2.42 -9.06
N PHE A 36 6.59 1.91 -8.97
CA PHE A 36 5.40 2.68 -9.33
C PHE A 36 5.21 3.92 -8.43
N ASP A 37 5.47 3.81 -7.13
CA ASP A 37 5.38 4.94 -6.20
C ASP A 37 6.43 6.01 -6.53
N ALA A 38 7.66 5.59 -6.84
CA ALA A 38 8.72 6.49 -7.26
C ALA A 38 8.33 7.26 -8.52
N LEU A 39 7.69 6.61 -9.49
CA LEU A 39 7.15 7.27 -10.69
C LEU A 39 6.05 8.28 -10.35
N CYS A 40 5.15 7.98 -9.41
CA CYS A 40 4.10 8.94 -9.01
C CYS A 40 4.69 10.20 -8.37
N ILE A 41 5.68 10.04 -7.50
CA ILE A 41 6.37 11.16 -6.83
C ILE A 41 7.16 11.97 -7.87
N ALA A 42 7.93 11.29 -8.71
CA ALA A 42 8.67 11.92 -9.81
C ALA A 42 7.76 12.71 -10.75
N MET A 43 6.53 12.26 -10.98
CA MET A 43 5.59 12.99 -11.79
C MET A 43 5.19 14.33 -11.16
N GLU A 44 4.89 14.34 -9.85
CA GLU A 44 4.58 15.56 -9.11
C GLU A 44 5.79 16.52 -9.10
N ASP A 45 7.00 15.99 -8.89
CA ASP A 45 8.23 16.77 -8.86
C ASP A 45 8.54 17.42 -10.20
N VAL A 46 8.33 16.72 -11.32
CA VAL A 46 8.57 17.25 -12.67
C VAL A 46 7.58 18.35 -13.05
N GLU A 47 6.30 18.22 -12.67
CA GLU A 47 5.31 19.28 -12.89
C GLU A 47 5.69 20.58 -12.14
N GLU A 48 6.21 20.46 -10.92
CA GLU A 48 6.73 21.61 -10.16
C GLU A 48 8.02 22.18 -10.78
N ILE A 49 8.95 21.33 -11.23
CA ILE A 49 10.16 21.76 -11.93
C ILE A 49 9.82 22.59 -13.17
N MET A 50 8.84 22.16 -13.96
CA MET A 50 8.37 22.92 -15.13
C MET A 50 7.81 24.29 -14.73
N GLY A 51 7.05 24.35 -13.63
CA GLY A 51 6.52 25.62 -13.10
C GLY A 51 7.61 26.58 -12.58
N ASP A 52 8.66 26.04 -11.96
CA ASP A 52 9.80 26.84 -11.49
C ASP A 52 10.66 27.34 -12.67
N LEU A 53 10.84 26.51 -13.71
CA LEU A 53 11.49 26.91 -14.96
C LEU A 53 10.72 28.07 -15.63
N ASP A 54 9.39 27.97 -15.75
CA ASP A 54 8.57 29.06 -16.30
C ASP A 54 8.63 30.34 -15.45
N SER A 55 8.79 30.19 -14.14
CA SER A 55 8.94 31.32 -13.22
C SER A 55 10.27 32.07 -13.43
N LEU A 56 11.36 31.38 -13.78
CA LEU A 56 12.67 32.00 -14.05
C LEU A 56 12.61 33.11 -15.11
N VAL A 57 11.86 32.88 -16.18
CA VAL A 57 11.76 33.84 -17.31
C VAL A 57 10.73 34.92 -17.04
N THR A 58 9.70 34.63 -16.24
CA THR A 58 8.58 35.56 -16.01
C THR A 58 8.80 36.54 -14.86
N THR A 59 9.60 36.19 -13.84
CA THR A 59 9.84 37.07 -12.68
C THR A 59 11.11 37.92 -12.81
N GLY A 60 11.99 37.62 -13.76
CA GLY A 60 13.26 38.33 -13.96
C GLY A 60 14.32 38.07 -12.87
N ASP A 61 14.02 37.22 -11.88
CA ASP A 61 14.87 36.89 -10.72
C ASP A 61 15.73 35.64 -10.99
N ALA A 62 16.21 35.54 -12.23
CA ALA A 62 16.87 34.36 -12.77
C ALA A 62 18.34 34.34 -12.34
N ASN A 63 18.67 33.60 -11.27
CA ASN A 63 20.03 33.45 -10.78
C ASN A 63 20.50 31.98 -10.77
N GLN A 64 21.82 31.78 -10.78
CA GLN A 64 22.46 30.46 -10.79
C GLN A 64 22.00 29.55 -9.64
N THR A 65 21.64 30.10 -8.48
CA THR A 65 21.19 29.33 -7.32
C THR A 65 19.88 28.59 -7.60
N THR A 66 18.89 29.27 -8.21
CA THR A 66 17.61 28.66 -8.56
C THR A 66 17.79 27.56 -9.62
N ALA A 67 18.65 27.78 -10.61
CA ALA A 67 18.97 26.77 -11.62
C ALA A 67 19.68 25.54 -11.03
N MET A 68 20.60 25.74 -10.08
CA MET A 68 21.22 24.62 -9.34
C MET A 68 20.18 23.81 -8.55
N MET A 69 19.25 24.47 -7.87
CA MET A 69 18.16 23.79 -7.15
C MET A 69 17.27 22.97 -8.10
N ILE A 70 16.95 23.51 -9.27
CA ILE A 70 16.18 22.81 -10.31
C ILE A 70 16.94 21.55 -10.78
N ARG A 71 18.25 21.66 -11.03
CA ARG A 71 19.09 20.52 -11.43
C ARG A 71 19.19 19.44 -10.36
N GLU A 72 19.33 19.84 -9.09
CA GLU A 72 19.35 18.90 -7.97
C GLU A 72 18.03 18.13 -7.83
N ARG A 73 16.90 18.83 -8.02
CA ARG A 73 15.58 18.18 -8.04
C ARG A 73 15.44 17.20 -9.20
N ILE A 74 15.99 17.52 -10.36
CA ILE A 74 15.96 16.62 -11.52
C ILE A 74 16.81 15.39 -11.24
N SER A 75 18.02 15.54 -10.70
CA SER A 75 18.86 14.40 -10.31
C SER A 75 18.16 13.47 -9.32
N ARG A 76 17.41 14.01 -8.34
CA ARG A 76 16.57 13.17 -7.45
C ARG A 76 15.49 12.39 -8.20
N VAL A 77 14.87 12.99 -9.22
CA VAL A 77 13.91 12.30 -10.09
C VAL A 77 14.59 11.21 -10.91
N GLU A 78 15.79 11.46 -11.43
CA GLU A 78 16.56 10.48 -12.18
C GLU A 78 16.94 9.27 -11.32
N ASP A 79 17.46 9.51 -10.11
CA ASP A 79 17.82 8.47 -9.15
C ASP A 79 16.60 7.63 -8.73
N ALA A 80 15.46 8.28 -8.51
CA ALA A 80 14.23 7.60 -8.09
C ALA A 80 13.61 6.75 -9.20
N THR A 81 13.73 7.17 -10.47
CA THR A 81 13.03 6.53 -11.60
C THR A 81 13.92 5.67 -12.48
N GLY A 82 15.24 5.88 -12.43
CA GLY A 82 16.21 5.35 -13.39
C GLY A 82 16.07 5.94 -14.80
N LEU A 83 15.41 7.09 -14.94
CA LEU A 83 15.19 7.78 -16.22
C LEU A 83 15.95 9.11 -16.21
N SER A 84 16.81 9.35 -17.21
CA SER A 84 17.68 10.54 -17.24
C SER A 84 17.17 11.65 -18.15
N ALA A 85 17.37 12.90 -17.78
CA ALA A 85 17.24 14.09 -18.61
C ALA A 85 18.61 14.71 -18.85
N VAL A 86 19.01 14.87 -20.11
CA VAL A 86 20.23 15.61 -20.42
C VAL A 86 19.87 17.10 -20.36
N ILE A 87 20.21 17.74 -19.25
CA ILE A 87 20.01 19.17 -19.03
C ILE A 87 21.38 19.86 -19.09
N PRO A 88 21.52 20.92 -19.90
CA PRO A 88 22.78 21.64 -20.00
C PRO A 88 23.17 22.31 -18.68
N SER A 89 24.47 22.55 -18.47
CA SER A 89 24.92 23.38 -17.35
C SER A 89 24.59 24.84 -17.63
N MET A 90 24.22 25.61 -16.60
CA MET A 90 24.15 27.08 -16.73
C MET A 90 25.52 27.68 -17.09
N GLU A 91 26.61 27.04 -16.66
CA GLU A 91 27.98 27.46 -16.99
C GLU A 91 28.27 27.39 -18.49
N ASP A 92 27.57 26.52 -19.24
CA ASP A 92 27.74 26.33 -20.68
C ASP A 92 26.99 27.40 -21.51
N HIS A 93 26.08 28.16 -20.89
CA HIS A 93 25.18 29.11 -21.56
C HIS A 93 25.38 30.58 -21.17
N GLY A 94 26.27 30.89 -20.22
CA GLY A 94 26.52 32.27 -19.78
C GLY A 94 25.28 32.96 -19.19
N ASP A 95 25.07 34.24 -19.51
CA ASP A 95 23.93 35.05 -19.04
C ASP A 95 22.64 34.88 -19.89
N ASP A 96 22.64 33.99 -20.90
CA ASP A 96 21.46 33.76 -21.76
C ASP A 96 20.45 32.82 -21.10
N MET A 97 19.70 33.40 -20.16
CA MET A 97 18.67 32.69 -19.38
C MET A 97 17.50 32.20 -20.23
N VAL A 98 17.25 32.82 -21.39
CA VAL A 98 16.17 32.41 -22.30
C VAL A 98 16.56 31.13 -23.02
N ALA A 99 17.80 31.04 -23.51
CA ALA A 99 18.32 29.81 -24.13
C ALA A 99 18.41 28.67 -23.10
N TYR A 100 18.90 28.94 -21.89
CA TYR A 100 18.92 27.96 -20.80
C TYR A 100 17.51 27.44 -20.47
N HIS A 101 16.53 28.34 -20.37
CA HIS A 101 15.13 27.97 -20.12
C HIS A 101 14.57 27.07 -21.22
N GLN A 102 14.71 27.44 -22.49
CA GLN A 102 14.14 26.67 -23.60
C GLN A 102 14.70 25.25 -23.68
N ILE A 103 16.03 25.09 -23.58
CA ILE A 103 16.67 23.78 -23.65
C ILE A 103 16.32 22.94 -22.41
N SER A 104 16.30 23.55 -21.23
CA SER A 104 15.90 22.87 -19.99
C SER A 104 14.44 22.44 -20.04
N MET A 105 13.54 23.27 -20.55
CA MET A 105 12.13 22.94 -20.72
C MET A 105 11.91 21.81 -21.71
N GLU A 106 12.68 21.76 -22.80
CA GLU A 106 12.63 20.65 -23.76
C GLU A 106 13.10 19.34 -23.11
N ALA A 107 14.23 19.37 -22.41
CA ALA A 107 14.78 18.21 -21.71
C ALA A 107 13.84 17.68 -20.61
N VAL A 108 13.28 18.58 -19.80
CA VAL A 108 12.31 18.25 -18.74
C VAL A 108 10.99 17.75 -19.33
N SER A 109 10.51 18.33 -20.43
CA SER A 109 9.33 17.84 -21.16
C SER A 109 9.58 16.43 -21.75
N GLY A 110 10.79 16.17 -22.24
CA GLY A 110 11.21 14.84 -22.68
C GLY A 110 11.31 13.82 -21.54
N LEU A 111 11.79 14.22 -20.37
CA LEU A 111 11.76 13.41 -19.14
C LEU A 111 10.32 13.13 -18.70
N TRP A 112 9.48 14.16 -18.67
CA TRP A 112 8.06 14.06 -18.32
C TRP A 112 7.31 13.05 -19.19
N ASN A 113 7.54 13.08 -20.50
CA ASN A 113 6.92 12.13 -21.43
C ASN A 113 7.41 10.70 -21.18
N ARG A 114 8.69 10.49 -20.88
CA ARG A 114 9.23 9.17 -20.54
C ARG A 114 8.72 8.65 -19.20
N ILE A 115 8.62 9.51 -18.19
CA ILE A 115 7.99 9.18 -16.90
C ILE A 115 6.52 8.83 -17.10
N LYS A 116 5.76 9.59 -17.92
CA LYS A 116 4.38 9.25 -18.27
C LYS A 116 4.25 7.88 -18.95
N GLN A 117 5.13 7.58 -19.91
CA GLN A 117 5.14 6.29 -20.59
C GLN A 117 5.46 5.15 -19.62
N ALA A 118 6.49 5.32 -18.79
CA ALA A 118 6.85 4.38 -17.73
C ALA A 118 5.71 4.22 -16.73
N TYR A 119 5.07 5.31 -16.30
CA TYR A 119 3.92 5.30 -15.41
C TYR A 119 2.73 4.55 -16.01
N VAL A 120 2.38 4.79 -17.28
CA VAL A 120 1.26 4.10 -17.94
C VAL A 120 1.52 2.61 -18.05
N SER A 121 2.75 2.22 -18.39
CA SER A 121 3.19 0.82 -18.41
C SER A 121 3.13 0.21 -17.00
N GLU A 122 3.69 0.90 -16.02
CA GLU A 122 3.80 0.42 -14.64
C GLU A 122 2.47 0.46 -13.88
N PHE A 123 1.51 1.30 -14.26
CA PHE A 123 0.18 1.33 -13.65
C PHE A 123 -0.61 0.05 -13.92
N GLN A 124 -0.52 -0.47 -15.16
CA GLN A 124 -1.17 -1.74 -15.51
C GLN A 124 -0.48 -2.91 -14.82
N THR A 125 0.86 -2.93 -14.83
CA THR A 125 1.64 -3.97 -14.14
C THR A 125 1.51 -3.88 -12.61
N PHE A 126 1.22 -2.70 -12.03
CA PHE A 126 1.00 -2.50 -10.60
C PHE A 126 -0.17 -3.33 -10.09
N TRP A 127 -1.34 -3.18 -10.71
CA TRP A 127 -2.53 -3.92 -10.28
C TRP A 127 -2.44 -5.41 -10.56
N ASP A 128 -1.73 -5.80 -11.61
CA ASP A 128 -1.43 -7.20 -11.90
C ASP A 128 -0.38 -7.77 -10.94
N GLY A 129 0.58 -6.94 -10.51
CA GLY A 129 1.55 -7.21 -9.45
C GLY A 129 0.87 -7.44 -8.10
N MET A 130 -0.04 -6.55 -7.69
CA MET A 130 -0.86 -6.74 -6.48
C MET A 130 -1.71 -8.02 -6.55
N SER A 131 -2.31 -8.31 -7.71
CA SER A 131 -3.05 -9.56 -7.92
C SER A 131 -2.14 -10.80 -7.81
N THR A 132 -0.92 -10.72 -8.33
CA THR A 132 0.08 -11.80 -8.24
C THR A 132 0.53 -12.00 -6.79
N LEU A 133 0.81 -10.91 -6.09
CA LEU A 133 1.18 -10.85 -4.68
C LEU A 133 0.12 -11.54 -3.80
N PHE A 134 -1.13 -11.09 -3.88
CA PHE A 134 -2.23 -11.66 -3.11
C PHE A 134 -2.61 -13.08 -3.57
N GLY A 135 -2.42 -13.40 -4.84
CA GLY A 135 -2.49 -14.78 -5.33
C GLY A 135 -1.44 -15.68 -4.65
N GLY A 136 -0.23 -15.17 -4.44
CA GLY A 136 0.83 -15.82 -3.68
C GLY A 136 0.44 -16.05 -2.22
N TYR A 137 -0.07 -15.01 -1.54
CA TYR A 137 -0.54 -15.11 -0.16
C TYR A 137 -1.72 -16.08 0.00
N ARG A 138 -2.67 -16.11 -0.94
CA ARG A 138 -3.75 -17.10 -0.97
C ARG A 138 -3.20 -18.53 -1.05
N ARG A 139 -2.29 -18.79 -1.99
CA ARG A 139 -1.65 -20.12 -2.13
C ARG A 139 -0.89 -20.51 -0.86
N TRP A 140 -0.21 -19.54 -0.25
CA TRP A 140 0.49 -19.74 1.01
C TRP A 140 -0.48 -20.08 2.15
N GLY A 141 -1.59 -19.34 2.28
CA GLY A 141 -2.62 -19.57 3.30
C GLY A 141 -3.22 -20.98 3.21
N LEU A 142 -3.56 -21.43 1.99
CA LEU A 142 -4.04 -22.80 1.76
C LEU A 142 -3.00 -23.86 2.19
N LYS A 143 -1.72 -23.63 1.89
CA LYS A 143 -0.64 -24.54 2.29
C LYS A 143 -0.45 -24.60 3.81
N GLN A 144 -0.66 -23.48 4.52
CA GLN A 144 -0.61 -23.49 5.99
C GLN A 144 -1.86 -24.10 6.62
N GLN A 145 -3.06 -23.92 6.05
CA GLN A 145 -4.26 -24.61 6.53
C GLN A 145 -4.05 -26.13 6.53
N ALA A 146 -3.51 -26.69 5.44
CA ALA A 146 -3.18 -28.12 5.38
C ALA A 146 -2.23 -28.55 6.51
N LYS A 147 -1.21 -27.73 6.83
CA LYS A 147 -0.28 -28.01 7.93
C LYS A 147 -0.94 -27.91 9.30
N VAL A 148 -1.84 -26.94 9.50
CA VAL A 148 -2.59 -26.79 10.75
C VAL A 148 -3.56 -27.95 10.94
N HIS A 149 -4.22 -28.43 9.88
CA HIS A 149 -5.06 -29.62 9.94
C HIS A 149 -4.27 -30.87 10.33
N ALA A 150 -3.08 -31.08 9.76
CA ALA A 150 -2.21 -32.19 10.16
C ALA A 150 -1.78 -32.08 11.63
N LEU A 151 -1.41 -30.88 12.09
CA LEU A 151 -1.10 -30.66 13.52
C LEU A 151 -2.30 -30.90 14.44
N ARG A 152 -3.52 -30.55 13.98
CA ARG A 152 -4.75 -30.80 14.74
C ARG A 152 -5.01 -32.30 14.90
N GLN A 153 -4.74 -33.10 13.87
CA GLN A 153 -4.83 -34.56 13.95
C GLN A 153 -3.81 -35.11 14.96
N GLU A 154 -2.54 -34.73 14.85
CA GLU A 154 -1.50 -35.15 15.80
C GLU A 154 -1.85 -34.75 17.24
N TRP A 155 -2.39 -33.55 17.43
CA TRP A 155 -2.83 -33.07 18.72
C TRP A 155 -4.02 -33.85 19.28
N ALA A 156 -5.00 -34.20 18.44
CA ALA A 156 -6.16 -35.00 18.85
C ALA A 156 -5.75 -36.39 19.34
N ASP A 157 -4.73 -36.99 18.73
CA ASP A 157 -4.21 -38.30 19.14
C ASP A 157 -3.43 -38.24 20.47
N LYS A 158 -2.65 -37.17 20.67
CA LYS A 158 -1.81 -36.97 21.87
C LYS A 158 -2.58 -36.48 23.08
N LYS A 159 -3.48 -35.50 22.91
CA LYS A 159 -4.16 -34.78 24.00
C LYS A 159 -4.78 -35.68 25.08
N PRO A 160 -5.46 -36.81 24.75
CA PRO A 160 -6.05 -37.69 25.75
C PRO A 160 -5.04 -38.41 26.66
N GLN A 161 -3.77 -38.47 26.25
CA GLN A 161 -2.71 -39.21 26.93
C GLN A 161 -1.89 -38.33 27.88
N LEU A 162 -2.17 -37.01 27.89
CA LEU A 162 -1.38 -36.03 28.63
C LEU A 162 -1.87 -35.92 30.08
N ASN A 163 -0.95 -36.14 31.00
CA ASN A 163 -1.21 -36.01 32.44
C ASN A 163 -0.98 -34.57 32.95
N GLU A 164 -0.28 -33.74 32.18
CA GLU A 164 0.07 -32.36 32.56
C GLU A 164 -1.00 -31.34 32.09
N GLN A 165 -1.34 -30.39 32.96
CA GLN A 165 -2.27 -29.31 32.64
C GLN A 165 -1.63 -28.19 31.78
N ARG A 166 -0.29 -28.14 31.70
CA ARG A 166 0.47 -27.11 30.99
C ARG A 166 1.72 -27.72 30.34
N HIS A 167 1.95 -27.39 29.07
CA HIS A 167 3.06 -27.90 28.27
C HIS A 167 4.00 -26.77 27.86
N LYS A 168 5.29 -27.11 27.77
CA LYS A 168 6.35 -26.19 27.37
C LYS A 168 6.30 -25.93 25.87
N GLY A 169 5.83 -24.74 25.46
CA GLY A 169 5.90 -24.27 24.08
C GLY A 169 7.23 -23.55 23.84
N SER A 170 8.12 -24.16 23.04
CA SER A 170 9.46 -23.58 22.87
C SER A 170 9.51 -22.35 21.96
N LEU A 171 10.12 -21.28 22.48
CA LEU A 171 10.28 -19.99 21.81
C LEU A 171 11.48 -19.88 20.87
N ALA A 172 12.26 -20.95 20.66
CA ALA A 172 13.51 -20.87 19.90
C ALA A 172 13.31 -20.31 18.47
N GLY A 173 13.62 -19.03 18.24
CA GLY A 173 13.62 -18.45 16.90
C GLY A 173 13.15 -17.00 16.87
N GLN A 174 13.99 -16.17 16.24
CA GLN A 174 13.77 -14.76 15.96
C GLN A 174 12.37 -14.47 15.38
N THR A 175 11.83 -15.34 14.53
CA THR A 175 10.48 -15.19 13.94
C THR A 175 9.36 -15.18 14.99
N VAL A 176 9.43 -16.04 16.01
CA VAL A 176 8.39 -16.13 17.04
C VAL A 176 8.48 -14.94 17.98
N PHE A 177 9.70 -14.60 18.39
CA PHE A 177 10.00 -13.40 19.17
C PHE A 177 9.43 -12.15 18.50
N MET A 178 9.77 -11.93 17.22
CA MET A 178 9.27 -10.78 16.45
C MET A 178 7.75 -10.76 16.34
N ALA A 179 7.10 -11.90 16.09
CA ALA A 179 5.65 -11.97 15.91
C ALA A 179 4.87 -11.66 17.19
N PHE A 180 5.40 -12.04 18.35
CA PHE A 180 4.69 -11.94 19.63
C PHE A 180 5.24 -10.87 20.56
N THR A 181 6.08 -9.96 20.07
CA THR A 181 6.52 -8.78 20.83
C THR A 181 5.47 -7.66 20.69
N LEU A 182 5.10 -7.06 21.83
CA LEU A 182 4.15 -5.96 21.99
C LEU A 182 4.79 -4.87 22.85
N ASN A 183 4.75 -3.60 22.44
CA ASN A 183 5.35 -2.49 23.19
C ASN A 183 6.81 -2.75 23.62
N GLY A 184 7.62 -3.42 22.79
CA GLY A 184 9.03 -3.74 23.10
C GLY A 184 9.23 -4.91 24.07
N HIS A 185 8.16 -5.60 24.47
CA HIS A 185 8.22 -6.76 25.36
C HIS A 185 7.54 -7.98 24.75
N MET A 186 8.07 -9.18 25.00
CA MET A 186 7.42 -10.44 24.62
C MET A 186 6.04 -10.51 25.31
N SER A 187 5.00 -10.85 24.54
CA SER A 187 3.68 -11.18 25.09
C SER A 187 3.81 -12.27 26.15
N LYS A 188 3.00 -12.16 27.22
CA LYS A 188 2.85 -13.20 28.25
C LYS A 188 1.60 -14.05 28.06
N ASP A 189 0.69 -13.63 27.18
CA ASP A 189 -0.55 -14.32 26.80
C ASP A 189 -0.71 -14.31 25.28
N PRO A 190 0.03 -15.16 24.55
CA PRO A 190 0.04 -15.16 23.10
C PRO A 190 -1.34 -15.50 22.51
N VAL A 191 -2.16 -16.27 23.22
CA VAL A 191 -3.49 -16.68 22.75
C VAL A 191 -4.48 -15.53 22.88
N GLY A 192 -4.51 -14.86 24.04
CA GLY A 192 -5.35 -13.68 24.25
C GLY A 192 -5.00 -12.55 23.28
N ASP A 193 -3.71 -12.30 23.08
CA ASP A 193 -3.23 -11.26 22.16
C ASP A 193 -3.59 -11.58 20.70
N MET A 194 -3.43 -12.84 20.26
CA MET A 194 -3.87 -13.26 18.93
C MET A 194 -5.37 -13.07 18.71
N ALA A 195 -6.20 -13.39 19.71
CA ALA A 195 -7.65 -13.25 19.62
C ALA A 195 -8.08 -11.77 19.52
N ASN A 196 -7.41 -10.89 20.28
CA ASN A 196 -7.64 -9.45 20.21
C ASN A 196 -7.18 -8.86 18.86
N ASP A 197 -5.99 -9.25 18.40
CA ASP A 197 -5.41 -8.83 17.13
C ASP A 197 -6.25 -9.26 15.92
N LEU A 198 -6.83 -10.47 15.95
CA LEU A 198 -7.61 -11.02 14.85
C LEU A 198 -8.82 -10.15 14.48
N LYS A 199 -9.42 -9.43 15.44
CA LYS A 199 -10.51 -8.47 15.16
C LYS A 199 -10.04 -7.37 14.22
N ALA A 200 -8.90 -6.77 14.54
CA ALA A 200 -8.31 -5.70 13.77
C ALA A 200 -7.70 -6.21 12.46
N THR A 201 -7.27 -7.48 12.41
CA THR A 201 -6.87 -8.18 11.19
C THR A 201 -8.03 -8.33 10.22
N ARG A 202 -9.18 -8.81 10.70
CA ARG A 202 -10.37 -9.02 9.86
C ARG A 202 -10.89 -7.71 9.29
N ASP A 203 -10.95 -6.66 10.09
CA ASP A 203 -11.36 -5.34 9.60
C ASP A 203 -10.44 -4.85 8.48
N MET A 204 -9.13 -5.04 8.61
CA MET A 204 -8.16 -4.60 7.60
C MET A 204 -8.09 -5.49 6.37
N THR A 205 -8.21 -6.80 6.53
CA THR A 205 -8.10 -7.77 5.42
C THR A 205 -9.44 -8.00 4.69
N GLN A 206 -10.56 -7.61 5.30
CA GLN A 206 -11.90 -7.91 4.75
C GLN A 206 -12.77 -6.67 4.56
N ASN A 207 -12.87 -5.80 5.57
CA ASN A 207 -13.81 -4.66 5.53
C ASN A 207 -13.20 -3.44 4.84
N TYR A 208 -11.95 -3.10 5.17
CA TYR A 208 -11.24 -1.97 4.58
C TYR A 208 -11.18 -1.99 3.05
N PRO A 209 -10.72 -3.06 2.36
CA PRO A 209 -10.67 -3.07 0.90
C PRO A 209 -12.05 -2.93 0.26
N LYS A 210 -13.11 -3.48 0.88
CA LYS A 210 -14.49 -3.32 0.41
C LYS A 210 -14.97 -1.89 0.53
N ASN A 211 -14.76 -1.27 1.70
CA ASN A 211 -15.15 0.12 1.95
C ASN A 211 -14.40 1.08 1.03
N LEU A 212 -13.11 0.84 0.81
CA LEU A 212 -12.31 1.62 -0.12
C LEU A 212 -12.80 1.43 -1.56
N ALA A 213 -13.17 0.20 -1.97
CA ALA A 213 -13.75 -0.03 -3.30
C ALA A 213 -15.05 0.76 -3.51
N VAL A 214 -15.93 0.80 -2.49
CA VAL A 214 -17.16 1.62 -2.53
C VAL A 214 -16.83 3.10 -2.67
N TYR A 215 -15.85 3.60 -1.92
CA TYR A 215 -15.42 4.99 -2.03
C TYR A 215 -14.86 5.31 -3.42
N VAL A 216 -13.99 4.45 -3.95
CA VAL A 216 -13.41 4.60 -5.30
C VAL A 216 -14.49 4.60 -6.38
N GLU A 217 -15.51 3.73 -6.27
CA GLU A 217 -16.64 3.74 -7.21
C GLU A 217 -17.48 5.02 -7.11
N LYS A 218 -17.65 5.61 -5.91
CA LYS A 218 -18.30 6.93 -5.76
C LYS A 218 -17.51 8.02 -6.49
N VAL A 219 -16.19 8.08 -6.28
CA VAL A 219 -15.31 9.03 -6.99
C VAL A 219 -15.43 8.82 -8.50
N ARG A 220 -15.32 7.58 -8.97
CA ARG A 220 -15.43 7.21 -10.37
C ARG A 220 -16.79 7.59 -10.98
N SER A 221 -17.88 7.41 -10.23
CA SER A 221 -19.23 7.78 -10.66
C SER A 221 -19.38 9.29 -10.83
N ILE A 222 -18.87 10.09 -9.89
CA ILE A 222 -18.88 11.56 -9.98
C ILE A 222 -18.12 12.01 -11.22
N ILE A 223 -16.93 11.45 -11.43
CA ILE A 223 -16.05 11.82 -12.53
C ILE A 223 -16.63 11.43 -13.90
N ASN A 224 -17.13 10.21 -14.05
CA ASN A 224 -17.71 9.73 -15.32
C ASN A 224 -19.05 10.40 -15.63
N GLY A 225 -19.83 10.77 -14.61
CA GLY A 225 -21.06 11.56 -14.76
C GLY A 225 -20.81 13.07 -14.82
N GLY A 226 -19.54 13.50 -14.75
CA GLY A 226 -19.12 14.88 -14.80
C GLY A 226 -19.36 15.52 -16.17
N LYS A 227 -19.70 16.79 -16.17
CA LYS A 227 -19.80 17.64 -17.36
C LYS A 227 -18.59 18.55 -17.40
N TYR A 228 -17.85 18.49 -18.50
CA TYR A 228 -16.59 19.22 -18.68
C TYR A 228 -16.70 20.31 -19.73
N ASP A 229 -17.90 20.59 -20.26
CA ASP A 229 -18.23 21.49 -21.38
C ASP A 229 -18.25 22.99 -21.03
N SER A 230 -18.32 23.33 -19.74
CA SER A 230 -18.25 24.72 -19.28
C SER A 230 -17.75 24.81 -17.83
N ASP A 231 -17.26 25.98 -17.45
CA ASP A 231 -16.78 26.25 -16.09
C ASP A 231 -17.83 25.96 -15.01
N GLN A 232 -19.07 26.42 -15.24
CA GLN A 232 -20.16 26.24 -14.29
C GLN A 232 -20.59 24.76 -14.20
N ALA A 233 -20.64 24.07 -15.35
CA ALA A 233 -20.99 22.65 -15.39
C ALA A 233 -19.92 21.79 -14.71
N PHE A 234 -18.64 22.06 -14.93
CA PHE A 234 -17.53 21.37 -14.28
C PHE A 234 -17.55 21.59 -12.77
N LYS A 235 -17.69 22.85 -12.32
CA LYS A 235 -17.76 23.18 -10.89
C LYS A 235 -18.92 22.46 -10.20
N ALA A 236 -20.13 22.51 -10.77
CA ALA A 236 -21.32 21.92 -10.17
C ALA A 236 -21.36 20.37 -10.23
N SER A 237 -20.95 19.78 -11.34
CA SER A 237 -21.08 18.34 -11.56
C SER A 237 -19.89 17.53 -11.01
N VAL A 238 -18.71 18.13 -10.89
CA VAL A 238 -17.47 17.46 -10.46
C VAL A 238 -16.95 18.05 -9.14
N LEU A 239 -16.51 19.31 -9.14
CA LEU A 239 -15.80 19.89 -7.98
C LEU A 239 -16.66 19.92 -6.71
N GLN A 240 -17.90 20.38 -6.81
CA GLN A 240 -18.81 20.43 -5.67
C GLN A 240 -19.13 19.04 -5.11
N LYS A 241 -19.37 18.06 -5.98
CA LYS A 241 -19.69 16.68 -5.56
C LYS A 241 -18.49 15.99 -4.93
N LEU A 242 -17.29 16.19 -5.48
CA LEU A 242 -16.06 15.67 -4.86
C LEU A 242 -15.78 16.35 -3.52
N GLY A 243 -15.97 17.67 -3.44
CA GLY A 243 -15.82 18.41 -2.19
C GLY A 243 -16.82 18.01 -1.09
N GLN A 244 -17.87 17.26 -1.39
CA GLN A 244 -18.78 16.71 -0.38
C GLN A 244 -18.31 15.35 0.17
N LEU A 245 -17.31 14.73 -0.44
CA LEU A 245 -16.77 13.47 0.05
C LEU A 245 -15.92 13.69 1.29
N GLU A 246 -15.96 12.73 2.21
CA GLU A 246 -14.97 12.64 3.28
C GLU A 246 -13.59 12.31 2.71
N HIS A 247 -12.55 12.66 3.46
CA HIS A 247 -11.19 12.36 3.06
C HIS A 247 -10.95 10.83 2.98
N PRO A 248 -10.24 10.28 1.97
CA PRO A 248 -10.04 8.82 1.84
C PRO A 248 -9.35 8.15 3.05
N SER A 249 -8.61 8.93 3.84
CA SER A 249 -8.01 8.48 5.11
C SER A 249 -9.03 8.17 6.21
N THR A 250 -10.30 8.59 6.08
CA THR A 250 -11.35 8.26 7.06
C THR A 250 -11.93 6.86 6.84
N ILE A 251 -11.67 6.25 5.69
CA ILE A 251 -12.18 4.92 5.34
C ILE A 251 -11.60 3.82 6.23
N LEU A 252 -10.34 3.99 6.66
CA LEU A 252 -9.79 3.14 7.70
C LEU A 252 -10.18 3.71 9.06
N LYS A 253 -10.85 2.90 9.88
CA LYS A 253 -11.27 3.34 11.21
C LYS A 253 -10.05 3.69 12.06
N SER A 254 -10.10 4.83 12.74
CA SER A 254 -9.03 5.36 13.58
C SER A 254 -8.69 4.45 14.77
N ASP A 255 -9.64 3.62 15.20
CA ASP A 255 -9.47 2.67 16.30
C ASP A 255 -8.58 1.47 15.94
N ILE A 256 -8.16 1.36 14.68
CA ILE A 256 -7.19 0.37 14.18
C ILE A 256 -5.80 1.00 13.97
N ILE A 257 -5.73 2.33 13.82
CA ILE A 257 -4.53 3.12 13.55
C ILE A 257 -3.88 3.48 14.90
N GLY A 258 -2.59 3.20 15.08
CA GLY A 258 -1.82 3.63 16.26
C GLY A 258 -2.12 2.92 17.59
N LYS A 259 -2.91 1.83 17.62
CA LYS A 259 -3.13 1.06 18.85
C LYS A 259 -2.00 0.07 19.14
N GLY A 260 -1.34 0.23 20.28
CA GLY A 260 -0.22 -0.60 20.75
C GLY A 260 -0.57 -2.01 21.28
N ASN A 261 -1.71 -2.59 20.85
CA ASN A 261 -2.16 -3.91 21.29
C ASN A 261 -2.21 -4.92 20.13
N VAL A 262 -1.36 -4.74 19.11
CA VAL A 262 -1.36 -5.53 17.86
C VAL A 262 -0.03 -6.24 17.72
N LEU A 263 -0.08 -7.54 17.43
CA LEU A 263 1.07 -8.44 17.32
C LEU A 263 2.02 -8.00 16.20
N LEU A 264 3.31 -8.27 16.42
CA LEU A 264 4.46 -7.75 15.68
C LEU A 264 4.64 -6.23 15.87
N CYS A 265 4.95 -5.84 17.11
CA CYS A 265 5.40 -4.52 17.63
C CYS A 265 4.64 -3.27 17.13
N ASN A 266 3.35 -3.18 17.49
CA ASN A 266 2.53 -1.96 17.47
C ASN A 266 2.27 -1.32 16.11
N ARG A 267 1.50 -2.02 15.27
CA ARG A 267 0.87 -1.55 14.01
C ARG A 267 1.10 -0.07 13.69
N GLY A 268 2.31 0.26 13.24
CA GLY A 268 2.79 1.63 13.00
C GLY A 268 2.19 2.23 11.74
N LEU A 269 0.95 1.91 11.42
CA LEU A 269 0.21 2.66 10.41
C LEU A 269 -0.08 4.02 11.02
N GLU A 270 0.57 5.02 10.48
CA GLU A 270 0.32 6.41 10.80
C GLU A 270 -0.29 7.10 9.59
N ILE A 271 -1.19 8.05 9.84
CA ILE A 271 -1.60 8.99 8.82
C ILE A 271 -0.51 10.06 8.78
N LYS A 272 0.41 9.94 7.82
CA LYS A 272 1.33 11.03 7.52
C LYS A 272 0.61 12.02 6.63
N LYS A 273 0.50 13.27 7.09
CA LYS A 273 0.16 14.38 6.22
C LYS A 273 1.25 14.45 5.16
N GLY A 274 0.87 14.18 3.92
CA GLY A 274 1.73 14.39 2.76
C GLY A 274 2.00 15.89 2.57
N ARG A 275 2.72 16.20 1.50
CA ARG A 275 2.98 17.60 1.13
C ARG A 275 1.64 18.30 0.90
N ALA A 276 1.45 19.46 1.52
CA ALA A 276 0.23 20.23 1.37
C ALA A 276 0.06 20.64 -0.10
N VAL A 277 -1.02 20.19 -0.73
CA VAL A 277 -1.43 20.61 -2.06
C VAL A 277 -2.04 22.00 -1.93
N LYS A 278 -1.44 22.99 -2.60
CA LYS A 278 -2.01 24.35 -2.62
C LYS A 278 -3.32 24.32 -3.41
N PRO A 279 -4.41 24.91 -2.88
CA PRO A 279 -5.63 25.01 -3.64
C PRO A 279 -5.45 25.95 -4.81
N VAL A 280 -6.05 25.61 -5.96
CA VAL A 280 -5.98 26.43 -7.17
C VAL A 280 -6.64 27.80 -6.99
N SER A 281 -7.64 27.88 -6.11
CA SER A 281 -8.38 29.10 -5.77
C SER A 281 -8.77 29.11 -4.30
N GLN A 282 -9.11 30.29 -3.78
CA GLN A 282 -9.62 30.47 -2.41
C GLN A 282 -11.07 30.00 -2.23
N ASP A 283 -11.78 29.78 -3.33
CA ASP A 283 -13.10 29.17 -3.39
C ASP A 283 -13.14 27.82 -2.66
N ALA A 284 -14.24 27.56 -1.94
CA ALA A 284 -14.37 26.41 -1.06
C ALA A 284 -14.18 25.07 -1.77
N GLU A 285 -14.67 24.92 -3.00
CA GLU A 285 -14.58 23.67 -3.75
C GLU A 285 -13.14 23.28 -4.11
N TYR A 286 -12.30 24.26 -4.44
CA TYR A 286 -10.90 24.01 -4.79
C TYR A 286 -10.07 23.70 -3.54
N LYS A 287 -10.36 24.37 -2.42
CA LYS A 287 -9.80 24.02 -1.11
C LYS A 287 -10.08 22.58 -0.75
N ARG A 288 -11.33 22.15 -0.89
CA ARG A 288 -11.71 20.76 -0.58
C ARG A 288 -11.05 19.74 -1.50
N LEU A 289 -10.96 20.00 -2.80
CA LEU A 289 -10.24 19.10 -3.72
C LEU A 289 -8.75 18.97 -3.34
N ALA A 290 -8.12 20.09 -2.99
CA ALA A 290 -6.75 20.08 -2.51
C ALA A 290 -6.64 19.26 -1.21
N ASP A 291 -7.52 19.49 -0.23
CA ASP A 291 -7.53 18.77 1.05
C ASP A 291 -7.64 17.25 0.89
N LEU A 292 -8.46 16.77 -0.06
CA LEU A 292 -8.59 15.33 -0.39
C LEU A 292 -7.28 14.69 -0.88
N SER A 293 -6.33 15.50 -1.31
CA SER A 293 -5.06 15.08 -1.92
C SER A 293 -3.88 15.13 -0.94
N VAL A 294 -4.09 15.55 0.32
CA VAL A 294 -3.00 15.94 1.24
C VAL A 294 -2.51 14.81 2.16
N GLN A 295 -3.14 13.64 2.24
CA GLN A 295 -2.70 12.60 3.18
C GLN A 295 -2.39 11.26 2.51
N THR A 296 -1.56 10.46 3.18
CA THR A 296 -1.33 9.06 2.83
C THR A 296 -1.10 8.26 4.10
N TYR A 297 -1.32 6.95 4.04
CA TYR A 297 -0.85 6.07 5.10
C TYR A 297 0.62 5.77 4.88
N VAL A 298 1.40 5.85 5.95
CA VAL A 298 2.76 5.33 6.00
C VAL A 298 2.85 4.27 7.08
N LYS A 299 3.78 3.34 6.90
CA LYS A 299 4.18 2.43 7.96
C LYS A 299 5.42 3.00 8.62
N GLU A 300 5.30 3.42 9.86
CA GLU A 300 6.44 3.56 10.75
C GLU A 300 6.90 2.16 11.15
N PHE A 301 8.14 1.83 10.80
CA PHE A 301 8.74 0.58 11.21
C PHE A 301 9.31 0.78 12.61
N ILE A 302 8.51 0.49 13.63
CA ILE A 302 8.92 0.51 15.05
C ILE A 302 9.71 -0.76 15.36
N PHE A 303 10.84 -0.94 14.67
CA PHE A 303 11.76 -2.04 14.91
C PHE A 303 13.16 -1.44 15.03
N THR A 304 13.64 -1.38 16.26
CA THR A 304 14.99 -0.93 16.56
C THR A 304 15.88 -2.15 16.78
N TRP A 305 17.13 -2.09 16.30
CA TRP A 305 18.13 -3.14 16.53
C TRP A 305 18.31 -3.48 18.02
N SER A 306 18.02 -2.55 18.92
CA SER A 306 17.99 -2.78 20.37
C SER A 306 16.97 -3.85 20.81
N MET A 307 15.87 -4.06 20.06
CA MET A 307 14.89 -5.12 20.34
C MET A 307 15.43 -6.53 20.02
N LEU A 308 16.43 -6.64 19.14
CA LEU A 308 17.12 -7.91 18.84
C LEU A 308 18.23 -8.25 19.84
N ASN A 309 18.65 -7.28 20.66
CA ASN A 309 19.74 -7.42 21.63
C ASN A 309 19.27 -7.88 23.02
N GLY A 310 18.00 -8.25 23.19
CA GLY A 310 17.39 -8.51 24.50
C GLY A 310 17.24 -9.99 24.86
N GLY A 311 18.23 -10.56 25.57
CA GLY A 311 18.02 -11.59 26.60
C GLY A 311 17.56 -13.00 26.19
N ILE A 312 17.55 -13.90 27.18
CA ILE A 312 17.02 -15.27 27.08
C ILE A 312 15.53 -15.19 26.73
N ILE A 313 15.11 -15.91 25.70
CA ILE A 313 13.72 -15.95 25.25
C ILE A 313 12.99 -17.05 26.06
N GLU A 314 12.13 -16.67 27.00
CA GLU A 314 11.48 -17.58 27.98
C GLU A 314 10.31 -18.39 27.40
N ASP A 315 10.38 -19.72 27.42
CA ASP A 315 9.33 -20.59 26.87
C ASP A 315 7.91 -20.32 27.43
N PHE A 316 6.89 -20.40 26.56
CA PHE A 316 5.50 -20.30 26.97
C PHE A 316 5.03 -21.57 27.67
N HIS A 317 4.16 -21.41 28.65
CA HIS A 317 3.42 -22.52 29.24
C HIS A 317 1.98 -22.48 28.73
N LEU A 318 1.63 -23.38 27.83
CA LEU A 318 0.30 -23.46 27.23
C LEU A 318 -0.47 -24.62 27.85
N SER A 319 -1.70 -24.36 28.30
CA SER A 319 -2.61 -25.46 28.65
C SER A 319 -3.08 -26.21 27.41
N THR A 320 -3.68 -27.38 27.59
CA THR A 320 -4.28 -28.13 26.49
C THR A 320 -5.35 -27.32 25.75
N GLN A 321 -6.12 -26.50 26.47
CA GLN A 321 -7.11 -25.58 25.90
C GLN A 321 -6.45 -24.43 25.12
N ASP A 322 -5.28 -23.95 25.55
CA ASP A 322 -4.54 -22.91 24.85
C ASP A 322 -3.99 -23.41 23.51
N VAL A 323 -3.57 -24.69 23.44
CA VAL A 323 -3.17 -25.31 22.18
C VAL A 323 -4.34 -25.42 21.20
N ASP A 324 -5.54 -25.81 21.66
CA ASP A 324 -6.75 -25.83 20.81
C ASP A 324 -7.05 -24.43 20.25
N LYS A 325 -7.09 -23.43 21.14
CA LYS A 325 -7.35 -22.03 20.75
C LYS A 325 -6.27 -21.50 19.80
N LEU A 326 -5.01 -21.85 20.01
CA LEU A 326 -3.91 -21.42 19.15
C LEU A 326 -4.05 -21.99 17.74
N LEU A 327 -4.45 -23.26 17.60
CA LEU A 327 -4.75 -23.88 16.31
C LEU A 327 -5.95 -23.21 15.63
N ASP A 328 -7.04 -22.98 16.36
CA ASP A 328 -8.23 -22.28 15.85
C ASP A 328 -7.90 -20.87 15.37
N LEU A 329 -7.16 -20.10 16.16
CA LEU A 329 -6.71 -18.76 15.79
C LEU A 329 -5.81 -18.82 14.57
N THR A 330 -4.82 -19.72 14.52
CA THR A 330 -3.95 -19.87 13.34
C THR A 330 -4.75 -20.14 12.06
N GLU A 331 -5.80 -20.97 12.16
CA GLU A 331 -6.69 -21.26 11.05
C GLU A 331 -7.47 -20.01 10.58
N GLU A 332 -7.94 -19.19 11.50
CA GLU A 332 -8.59 -17.91 11.20
C GLU A 332 -7.66 -16.87 10.56
N TYR A 333 -6.39 -16.79 10.99
CA TYR A 333 -5.39 -15.96 10.30
C TYR A 333 -5.15 -16.48 8.87
N ASN A 334 -5.05 -17.80 8.70
CA ASN A 334 -4.91 -18.38 7.36
C ASN A 334 -6.14 -18.10 6.48
N LYS A 335 -7.36 -18.10 7.03
CA LYS A 335 -8.58 -17.70 6.30
C LYS A 335 -8.49 -16.26 5.80
N CYS A 336 -7.90 -15.34 6.59
CA CYS A 336 -7.67 -13.97 6.14
C CYS A 336 -6.75 -13.92 4.90
N LEU A 337 -5.71 -14.76 4.86
CA LEU A 337 -4.82 -14.88 3.69
C LEU A 337 -5.50 -15.57 2.50
N VAL A 338 -6.32 -16.60 2.74
CA VAL A 338 -7.04 -17.29 1.67
C VAL A 338 -8.04 -16.35 0.98
N ASN A 339 -8.77 -15.56 1.78
CA ASN A 339 -9.81 -14.66 1.30
C ASN A 339 -9.27 -13.34 0.75
N CYS A 340 -7.96 -13.06 0.90
CA CYS A 340 -7.41 -11.76 0.54
C CYS A 340 -7.60 -11.38 -0.94
N MET A 341 -7.63 -12.37 -1.84
CA MET A 341 -7.89 -12.15 -3.26
C MET A 341 -9.35 -11.79 -3.52
N GLU A 342 -10.28 -12.43 -2.82
CA GLU A 342 -11.71 -12.21 -3.00
C GLU A 342 -12.10 -10.81 -2.53
N THR A 343 -11.52 -10.36 -1.43
CA THR A 343 -11.75 -9.03 -0.87
C THR A 343 -11.02 -7.94 -1.65
N PHE A 344 -9.89 -8.26 -2.30
CA PHE A 344 -9.14 -7.32 -3.14
C PHE A 344 -9.73 -7.09 -4.53
N ARG A 345 -10.29 -8.13 -5.17
CA ARG A 345 -10.80 -8.05 -6.55
C ARG A 345 -11.77 -6.87 -6.81
N PRO A 346 -12.77 -6.59 -5.95
CA PRO A 346 -13.64 -5.44 -6.14
C PRO A 346 -12.86 -4.11 -6.15
N LEU A 347 -11.90 -3.96 -5.23
CA LEU A 347 -11.04 -2.77 -5.15
C LEU A 347 -10.16 -2.64 -6.39
N GLN A 348 -9.55 -3.74 -6.85
CA GLN A 348 -8.76 -3.76 -8.08
C GLN A 348 -9.60 -3.33 -9.29
N LYS A 349 -10.83 -3.84 -9.42
CA LYS A 349 -11.75 -3.47 -10.50
C LYS A 349 -12.11 -1.98 -10.46
N ALA A 350 -12.44 -1.47 -9.28
CA ALA A 350 -12.79 -0.07 -9.08
C ALA A 350 -11.61 0.86 -9.44
N MET A 351 -10.41 0.50 -8.99
CA MET A 351 -9.19 1.28 -9.24
C MET A 351 -8.76 1.26 -10.70
N LYS A 352 -8.83 0.10 -11.38
CA LYS A 352 -8.59 0.03 -12.83
C LYS A 352 -9.57 0.95 -13.57
N GLY A 353 -10.85 0.93 -13.20
CA GLY A 353 -11.85 1.81 -13.80
C GLY A 353 -11.66 3.31 -13.51
N LEU A 354 -11.03 3.67 -12.38
CA LEU A 354 -10.65 5.05 -12.07
C LEU A 354 -9.42 5.48 -12.89
N ALA A 355 -8.47 4.58 -13.10
CA ALA A 355 -7.28 4.85 -13.89
C ALA A 355 -7.55 5.06 -15.37
N ASP A 356 -8.53 4.34 -15.92
CA ASP A 356 -8.97 4.54 -17.29
C ASP A 356 -9.43 5.98 -17.52
N PHE A 357 -10.06 6.61 -16.51
CA PHE A 357 -10.37 8.05 -16.59
C PHE A 357 -9.12 8.93 -16.61
N ALA A 358 -8.12 8.65 -15.75
CA ALA A 358 -6.86 9.41 -15.74
C ALA A 358 -6.06 9.31 -17.05
N LYS A 359 -6.43 8.37 -17.94
CA LYS A 359 -5.90 8.19 -19.30
C LYS A 359 -6.78 8.82 -20.39
N LYS A 360 -8.01 9.24 -20.09
CA LYS A 360 -8.89 9.87 -21.08
C LYS A 360 -8.38 11.27 -21.43
N ASN A 361 -8.32 11.56 -22.72
CA ASN A 361 -8.15 12.92 -23.22
C ASN A 361 -9.51 13.62 -23.15
N VAL A 362 -9.82 14.19 -21.99
CA VAL A 362 -10.96 15.11 -21.84
C VAL A 362 -10.49 16.47 -22.35
N ASP A 363 -11.18 17.01 -23.35
CA ASP A 363 -10.95 18.39 -23.79
C ASP A 363 -11.33 19.33 -22.66
N THR A 364 -10.39 20.19 -22.27
CA THR A 364 -10.56 21.18 -21.20
C THR A 364 -10.10 22.56 -21.64
N ASP A 365 -9.81 22.76 -22.93
CA ASP A 365 -9.20 23.99 -23.44
C ASP A 365 -10.14 25.19 -23.30
N HIS A 366 -11.45 24.95 -23.36
CA HIS A 366 -12.50 25.94 -23.14
C HIS A 366 -12.78 26.25 -21.66
N LEU A 367 -12.19 25.51 -20.71
CA LEU A 367 -12.28 25.85 -19.29
C LEU A 367 -11.33 27.00 -18.95
N ASN A 368 -11.70 27.82 -17.98
CA ASN A 368 -10.82 28.87 -17.48
C ASN A 368 -9.55 28.28 -16.81
N PRO A 369 -8.49 29.09 -16.62
CA PRO A 369 -7.23 28.61 -16.04
C PRO A 369 -7.37 27.89 -14.69
N ALA A 370 -8.27 28.37 -13.81
CA ALA A 370 -8.49 27.76 -12.50
C ALA A 370 -9.15 26.37 -12.63
N ASN A 371 -10.12 26.22 -13.54
CA ASN A 371 -10.78 24.94 -13.77
C ASN A 371 -9.87 23.93 -14.49
N ARG A 372 -9.01 24.37 -15.42
CA ARG A 372 -7.97 23.52 -16.02
C ARG A 372 -6.98 23.02 -14.98
N ALA A 373 -6.51 23.90 -14.11
CA ALA A 373 -5.61 23.51 -13.02
C ALA A 373 -6.31 22.57 -12.01
N ALA A 374 -7.59 22.80 -11.70
CA ALA A 374 -8.38 21.90 -10.85
C ALA A 374 -8.60 20.53 -11.50
N PHE A 375 -8.76 20.46 -12.82
CA PHE A 375 -8.82 19.20 -13.55
C PHE A 375 -7.49 18.42 -13.46
N LYS A 376 -6.33 19.10 -13.54
CA LYS A 376 -5.02 18.47 -13.29
C LYS A 376 -4.92 17.95 -11.85
N GLN A 377 -5.34 18.73 -10.86
CA GLN A 377 -5.39 18.29 -9.46
C GLN A 377 -6.33 17.08 -9.27
N LEU A 378 -7.47 17.06 -9.94
CA LEU A 378 -8.37 15.90 -9.97
C LEU A 378 -7.67 14.66 -10.50
N ILE A 379 -6.95 14.76 -11.62
CA ILE A 379 -6.16 13.64 -12.14
C ILE A 379 -5.15 13.18 -11.10
N SER A 380 -4.41 14.10 -10.48
CA SER A 380 -3.45 13.76 -9.41
C SER A 380 -4.12 13.04 -8.23
N PHE A 381 -5.25 13.55 -7.73
CA PHE A 381 -6.05 12.90 -6.71
C PHE A 381 -6.44 11.46 -7.10
N THR A 382 -6.95 11.25 -8.31
CA THR A 382 -7.34 9.91 -8.78
C THR A 382 -6.16 8.93 -8.85
N ARG A 383 -4.96 9.41 -9.19
CA ARG A 383 -3.74 8.59 -9.17
C ARG A 383 -3.30 8.29 -7.74
N GLY A 384 -3.34 9.30 -6.87
CA GLY A 384 -3.03 9.19 -5.45
C GLY A 384 -3.91 8.21 -4.68
N MET A 385 -5.13 7.92 -5.16
CA MET A 385 -6.02 6.92 -4.56
C MET A 385 -5.35 5.54 -4.40
N THR A 386 -4.44 5.18 -5.31
CA THR A 386 -3.67 3.91 -5.24
C THR A 386 -2.88 3.75 -3.94
N ARG A 387 -2.39 4.84 -3.35
CA ARG A 387 -1.61 4.84 -2.10
C ARG A 387 -2.43 4.32 -0.91
N TYR A 388 -3.74 4.62 -0.88
CA TYR A 388 -4.64 4.14 0.17
C TYR A 388 -4.94 2.64 0.03
N ALA A 389 -4.97 2.09 -1.18
CA ALA A 389 -5.17 0.66 -1.37
C ALA A 389 -3.91 -0.17 -1.04
N LYS A 390 -2.73 0.37 -1.34
CA LYS A 390 -1.46 -0.34 -1.22
C LYS A 390 -1.04 -0.53 0.23
N THR A 391 -0.77 0.56 0.94
CA THR A 391 0.01 0.51 2.19
C THR A 391 -0.71 -0.28 3.29
N PRO A 392 -1.98 -0.01 3.65
CA PRO A 392 -2.62 -0.70 4.76
C PRO A 392 -2.83 -2.19 4.47
N TYR A 393 -3.28 -2.52 3.26
CA TYR A 393 -3.66 -3.88 2.88
C TYR A 393 -2.44 -4.80 2.64
N ARG A 394 -1.40 -4.28 1.96
CA ARG A 394 -0.12 -4.98 1.76
C ARG A 394 0.58 -5.25 3.08
N VAL A 395 0.72 -4.22 3.92
CA VAL A 395 1.42 -4.32 5.22
C VAL A 395 0.72 -5.33 6.11
N GLU A 396 -0.61 -5.32 6.11
CA GLU A 396 -1.37 -6.23 6.94
C GLU A 396 -1.22 -7.69 6.51
N ILE A 397 -1.32 -7.99 5.22
CA ILE A 397 -1.27 -9.37 4.74
C ILE A 397 0.10 -10.01 5.00
N GLY A 398 1.20 -9.26 4.84
CA GLY A 398 2.53 -9.75 5.22
C GLY A 398 2.66 -10.02 6.71
N ARG A 399 2.09 -9.16 7.56
CA ARG A 399 2.08 -9.35 9.03
C ARG A 399 1.29 -10.59 9.44
N VAL A 400 0.09 -10.78 8.87
CA VAL A 400 -0.78 -11.94 9.11
C VAL A 400 -0.05 -13.24 8.76
N GLN A 401 0.72 -13.25 7.67
CA GLN A 401 1.59 -14.38 7.31
C GLN A 401 2.60 -14.68 8.42
N THR A 402 3.32 -13.68 8.92
CA THR A 402 4.32 -13.85 9.99
C THR A 402 3.71 -14.37 11.28
N VAL A 403 2.58 -13.80 11.71
CA VAL A 403 1.87 -14.23 12.94
C VAL A 403 1.38 -15.67 12.79
N ALA A 404 0.79 -16.04 11.64
CA ALA A 404 0.35 -17.41 11.38
C ALA A 404 1.51 -18.43 11.38
N ILE A 405 2.70 -18.06 10.86
CA ILE A 405 3.91 -18.90 10.95
C ILE A 405 4.29 -19.11 12.40
N ALA A 406 4.42 -18.03 13.15
CA ALA A 406 4.90 -18.08 14.52
C ALA A 406 3.95 -18.88 15.41
N ALA A 407 2.64 -18.65 15.30
CA ALA A 407 1.62 -19.41 16.02
C ALA A 407 1.68 -20.91 15.70
N ARG A 408 1.84 -21.28 14.42
CA ARG A 408 2.02 -22.68 14.01
C ARG A 408 3.29 -23.29 14.60
N ILE A 409 4.39 -22.54 14.66
CA ILE A 409 5.65 -23.02 15.26
C ILE A 409 5.47 -23.29 16.74
N ILE A 410 4.81 -22.38 17.47
CA ILE A 410 4.48 -22.57 18.90
C ILE A 410 3.63 -23.83 19.07
N ALA A 411 2.54 -23.98 18.29
CA ALA A 411 1.66 -25.15 18.38
C ALA A 411 2.42 -26.44 18.09
N SER A 412 3.14 -26.51 16.97
CA SER A 412 3.90 -27.71 16.56
C SER A 412 4.92 -28.15 17.61
N ARG A 413 5.64 -27.20 18.22
CA ARG A 413 6.63 -27.53 19.26
C ARG A 413 5.97 -28.01 20.53
N THR A 414 4.90 -27.33 20.96
CA THR A 414 4.14 -27.72 22.14
C THR A 414 3.61 -29.15 22.01
N ILE A 415 3.04 -29.48 20.84
CA ILE A 415 2.56 -30.83 20.52
C ILE A 415 3.71 -31.85 20.50
N ALA A 416 4.87 -31.48 19.95
CA ALA A 416 6.03 -32.37 19.87
C ALA A 416 6.63 -32.70 21.26
N THR A 417 6.59 -31.76 22.20
CA THR A 417 7.19 -31.92 23.53
C THR A 417 6.21 -32.39 24.61
N ALA A 418 4.91 -32.41 24.34
CA ALA A 418 3.89 -32.89 25.26
C ALA A 418 4.09 -34.39 25.53
N LYS A 419 4.14 -34.79 26.82
CA LYS A 419 4.36 -36.16 27.29
C LYS A 419 3.34 -36.54 28.36
#